data_AF-A0A432R7P0-F1
#
_entry.id   AF-A0A432R7P0-F1
#
_cell.length_a   1.000
_cell.length_b   1.000
_cell.length_c   1.000
_cell.angle_alpha   90.00
_cell.angle_beta   90.00
_cell.angle_gamma   90.00
#
_symmetry.space_group_name_H-M   'P 1'
#
loop_
_entity.id
_entity.type
_entity.pdbx_description
1 polymer ?
#
loop_
_entity_poly.entity_id
_entity_poly.type
_entity_poly.pdbx_seq_one_letter_code
_entity_poly.pdbx_strand_id
1 'polypeptide(L)'
;MHWRLTVFLGYGPASTGLERNAKLLADMLRDMGISILYEEVRVPAIDFDGFEPFAKLDEEEVYIPSVAVKPEAMLDYILALRAANSGGLLPLPPLPPQNSTWKEASQIS
;
A
#
# COMPACT_ATOMS: atom_id res chain seq x y z
N MET A 1 8.55 -15.69 -12.14
CA MET A 1 8.48 -15.34 -10.71
C MET A 1 7.22 -14.52 -10.52
N HIS A 2 6.30 -14.96 -9.65
CA HIS A 2 5.08 -14.22 -9.35
C HIS A 2 5.32 -13.38 -8.11
N TRP A 3 4.86 -12.12 -8.12
CA TRP A 3 4.83 -11.31 -6.90
C TRP A 3 3.63 -11.78 -6.06
N ARG A 4 3.75 -11.80 -4.74
CA ARG A 4 2.65 -12.14 -3.83
C ARG A 4 2.32 -10.95 -2.96
N LEU A 5 1.16 -10.36 -3.12
CA LEU A 5 0.64 -9.35 -2.20
C LEU A 5 -0.36 -10.00 -1.25
N THR A 6 0.04 -10.19 0.00
CA THR A 6 -0.82 -10.71 1.07
C THR A 6 -1.25 -9.57 1.96
N VAL A 7 -2.55 -9.45 2.19
CA VAL A 7 -3.15 -8.36 2.95
C VAL A 7 -3.83 -8.89 4.19
N PHE A 8 -3.44 -8.36 5.36
CA PHE A 8 -3.98 -8.74 6.66
C PHE A 8 -5.03 -7.72 7.09
N LEU A 9 -6.28 -8.15 7.14
CA LEU A 9 -7.44 -7.29 7.29
C LEU A 9 -8.21 -7.63 8.56
N GLY A 10 -8.63 -6.61 9.29
CA GLY A 10 -9.67 -6.71 10.31
C GLY A 10 -11.04 -6.38 9.71
N TYR A 11 -11.92 -5.84 10.55
CA TYR A 11 -13.29 -5.46 10.18
C TYR A 11 -13.56 -3.95 10.26
N GLY A 12 -12.55 -3.15 10.62
CA GLY A 12 -12.67 -1.70 10.76
C GLY A 12 -12.50 -0.92 9.45
N PRO A 13 -12.81 0.40 9.43
CA PRO A 13 -12.72 1.25 8.24
C PRO A 13 -11.32 1.28 7.60
N ALA A 14 -10.27 1.24 8.42
CA ALA A 14 -8.89 1.17 7.93
C ALA A 14 -8.64 -0.09 7.10
N SER A 15 -9.26 -1.22 7.46
CA SER A 15 -9.13 -2.48 6.71
C SER A 15 -9.83 -2.36 5.36
N THR A 16 -11.03 -1.78 5.31
CA THR A 16 -11.76 -1.54 4.06
C THR A 16 -10.96 -0.65 3.09
N GLY A 17 -10.35 0.41 3.62
CA GLY A 17 -9.56 1.33 2.82
C GLY A 17 -8.28 0.70 2.28
N LEU A 18 -7.56 -0.04 3.12
CA LEU A 18 -6.35 -0.75 2.72
C LEU A 18 -6.68 -1.85 1.69
N GLU A 19 -7.75 -2.61 1.91
CA GLU A 19 -8.24 -3.63 0.97
C GLU A 19 -8.48 -3.04 -0.41
N ARG A 20 -9.23 -1.93 -0.49
CA ARG A 20 -9.54 -1.26 -1.75
C ARG A 20 -8.27 -0.80 -2.47
N ASN A 21 -7.34 -0.18 -1.75
CA ASN A 21 -6.11 0.32 -2.33
C ASN A 21 -5.17 -0.82 -2.76
N ALA A 22 -5.12 -1.92 -2.00
CA ALA A 22 -4.32 -3.09 -2.35
C ALA A 22 -4.87 -3.81 -3.59
N LYS A 23 -6.20 -3.88 -3.75
CA LYS A 23 -6.84 -4.39 -4.98
C LYS A 23 -6.49 -3.54 -6.19
N LEU A 24 -6.63 -2.23 -6.06
CA LEU A 24 -6.29 -1.28 -7.11
C LEU A 24 -4.82 -1.40 -7.54
N LEU A 25 -3.90 -1.48 -6.57
CA LEU A 25 -2.48 -1.71 -6.83
C LEU A 25 -2.24 -3.03 -7.57
N ALA A 26 -2.88 -4.12 -7.14
CA ALA A 26 -2.73 -5.42 -7.80
C ALA A 26 -3.21 -5.38 -9.25
N ASP A 27 -4.31 -4.67 -9.53
CA ASP A 27 -4.83 -4.49 -10.89
C ASP A 27 -3.89 -3.64 -11.74
N MET A 28 -3.37 -2.53 -11.22
CA MET A 28 -2.38 -1.71 -11.93
C MET A 28 -1.12 -2.51 -12.28
N LEU A 29 -0.63 -3.36 -11.37
CA LEU A 29 0.53 -4.21 -11.62
C LEU A 29 0.22 -5.24 -12.73
N ARG A 30 -0.97 -5.84 -12.73
CA ARG A 30 -1.41 -6.76 -13.80
C ARG A 30 -1.50 -6.07 -15.15
N ASP A 31 -2.03 -4.84 -15.19
CA ASP A 31 -2.15 -4.04 -16.41
C ASP A 31 -0.77 -3.70 -17.01
N MET A 32 0.27 -3.61 -16.17
CA MET A 32 1.67 -3.46 -16.60
C MET A 32 2.32 -4.77 -17.06
N GLY A 33 1.60 -5.89 -17.04
CA GLY A 33 2.14 -7.21 -17.35
C GLY A 33 2.92 -7.86 -16.20
N ILE A 34 2.86 -7.31 -14.99
CA ILE A 34 3.49 -7.90 -13.81
C ILE A 34 2.56 -8.98 -13.25
N SER A 35 3.08 -10.20 -13.19
CA SER A 35 2.31 -11.32 -12.65
C SER A 35 2.29 -11.27 -11.12
N ILE A 36 1.13 -10.93 -10.56
CA ILE A 36 0.91 -10.78 -9.12
C ILE A 36 -0.26 -11.64 -8.61
N LEU A 37 -0.01 -12.37 -7.52
CA LEU A 37 -0.98 -13.08 -6.72
C LEU A 37 -1.45 -12.15 -5.59
N TYR A 38 -2.76 -11.97 -5.47
CA TYR A 38 -3.38 -11.18 -4.42
C TYR A 38 -4.09 -12.11 -3.44
N GLU A 39 -3.76 -12.01 -2.15
CA GLU A 39 -4.28 -12.85 -1.09
C GLU A 39 -4.80 -11.99 0.06
N GLU A 40 -6.01 -12.30 0.55
CA GLU A 40 -6.60 -11.65 1.72
C GLU A 40 -6.62 -12.61 2.90
N VAL A 41 -6.10 -12.16 4.03
CA VAL A 41 -6.15 -12.88 5.30
C VAL A 41 -7.01 -12.06 6.27
N ARG A 42 -8.20 -12.55 6.58
CA ARG A 42 -9.05 -11.95 7.61
C ARG A 42 -8.57 -12.41 8.97
N VAL A 43 -8.15 -11.45 9.79
CA VAL A 43 -7.76 -11.70 11.17
C VAL A 43 -9.02 -11.55 12.03
N PRO A 44 -9.56 -12.63 12.61
CA PRO A 44 -10.68 -12.56 13.54
C PRO A 44 -10.18 -11.98 14.87
N ALA A 45 -9.95 -10.67 14.88
CA ALA A 45 -9.68 -9.94 16.10
C ALA A 45 -11.01 -9.86 16.88
N ILE A 46 -11.12 -10.67 17.93
CA ILE A 46 -12.12 -10.52 18.99
C ILE A 46 -11.94 -9.10 19.54
N ASP A 47 -12.86 -8.18 19.23
CA ASP A 47 -13.12 -6.90 19.93
C ASP A 47 -11.91 -6.13 20.51
N PHE A 48 -10.77 -6.06 19.82
CA PHE A 48 -9.70 -5.16 20.24
C PHE A 48 -9.71 -3.90 19.36
N ASP A 49 -10.09 -2.78 19.97
CA ASP A 49 -9.60 -1.46 19.58
C ASP A 49 -8.07 -1.56 19.47
N GLY A 50 -7.53 -1.56 18.24
CA GLY A 50 -6.09 -1.53 18.02
C GLY A 50 -5.52 -2.45 16.94
N PHE A 51 -6.32 -3.28 16.25
CA PHE A 51 -5.79 -3.98 15.07
C PHE A 51 -5.55 -2.99 13.93
N GLU A 52 -4.29 -2.77 13.58
CA GLU A 52 -3.89 -2.01 12.40
C GLU A 52 -3.71 -2.97 11.21
N PRO A 53 -4.48 -2.82 10.12
CA PRO A 53 -4.31 -3.65 8.94
C PRO A 53 -2.99 -3.33 8.24
N PHE A 54 -2.37 -4.34 7.65
CA PHE A 54 -1.07 -4.20 6.98
C PHE A 54 -0.98 -5.13 5.76
N ALA A 55 0.01 -4.89 4.90
CA ALA A 55 0.24 -5.67 3.70
C ALA A 55 1.68 -6.16 3.61
N LYS A 56 1.86 -7.32 2.99
CA LYS A 56 3.17 -7.90 2.67
C LYS A 56 3.30 -8.13 1.18
N LEU A 57 4.43 -7.75 0.60
CA LEU A 57 4.83 -8.11 -0.75
C LEU A 57 5.95 -9.16 -0.65
N ASP A 58 5.63 -10.37 -1.07
CA ASP A 58 6.36 -11.60 -0.77
C ASP A 58 6.55 -11.78 0.75
N GLU A 59 7.74 -11.50 1.28
CA GLU A 59 8.06 -11.63 2.71
C GLU A 59 8.22 -10.27 3.42
N GLU A 60 8.15 -9.17 2.68
CA GLU A 60 8.41 -7.83 3.21
C GLU A 60 7.13 -7.05 3.47
N GLU A 61 7.07 -6.35 4.59
CA GLU A 61 5.96 -5.45 4.89
C GLU A 61 6.06 -4.19 4.02
N VAL A 62 4.94 -3.86 3.38
CA VAL A 62 4.83 -2.71 2.49
C VAL A 62 3.75 -1.77 2.99
N TYR A 63 4.01 -0.48 2.84
CA TYR A 63 3.02 0.52 3.20
C TYR A 63 2.00 0.69 2.07
N ILE A 64 0.76 0.30 2.34
CA ILE A 64 -0.40 0.62 1.50
C ILE A 64 -1.35 1.49 2.34
N PRO A 65 -1.58 2.76 1.97
CA PRO A 65 -2.44 3.64 2.74
C PRO A 65 -3.85 3.07 2.89
N SER A 66 -4.46 3.25 4.06
CA SER A 66 -5.88 2.95 4.27
C SER A 66 -6.81 4.10 3.87
N VAL A 67 -6.25 5.24 3.47
CA VAL A 67 -6.98 6.43 3.02
C VAL A 67 -6.86 6.59 1.51
N ALA A 68 -7.71 7.42 0.92
CA ALA A 68 -7.61 7.75 -0.50
C ALA A 68 -6.25 8.39 -0.81
N VAL A 69 -5.55 7.83 -1.78
CA VAL A 69 -4.25 8.30 -2.28
C VAL A 69 -4.25 8.21 -3.79
N LYS A 70 -3.35 8.97 -4.44
CA LYS A 70 -3.13 8.85 -5.89
C LYS A 70 -2.59 7.45 -6.20
N PRO A 71 -3.27 6.65 -7.04
CA PRO A 71 -2.87 5.27 -7.33
C PRO A 71 -1.44 5.17 -7.89
N GLU A 72 -1.03 6.16 -8.68
CA GLU A 72 0.29 6.25 -9.30
C GLU A 72 1.39 6.32 -8.25
N ALA A 73 1.18 7.07 -7.16
CA ALA A 73 2.17 7.18 -6.08
C ALA A 73 2.36 5.86 -5.32
N MET A 74 1.29 5.07 -5.15
CA MET A 74 1.40 3.73 -4.55
C MET A 74 2.17 2.78 -5.46
N LEU A 75 1.88 2.83 -6.77
CA LEU A 75 2.54 2.01 -7.76
C LEU A 75 4.04 2.32 -7.82
N ASP A 76 4.42 3.60 -7.91
CA ASP A 76 5.81 4.04 -7.95
C ASP A 76 6.59 3.59 -6.72
N TYR A 77 5.99 3.71 -5.53
CA TYR A 77 6.59 3.23 -4.28
C TYR A 77 6.89 1.73 -4.32
N ILE A 78 5.92 0.90 -4.73
CA ILE A 78 6.05 -0.56 -4.77
C ILE A 78 7.08 -1.01 -5.81
N LEU A 79 7.10 -0.38 -6.98
CA LEU A 79 8.08 -0.67 -8.02
C LEU A 79 9.50 -0.34 -7.56
N ALA A 80 9.68 0.81 -6.89
CA ALA A 80 10.98 1.20 -6.39
C ALA A 80 11.48 0.31 -5.24
N LEU A 81 10.59 -0.10 -4.33
CA LEU A 81 10.94 -1.08 -3.29
C LEU A 81 11.46 -2.37 -3.91
N ARG A 82 10.79 -2.87 -4.95
CA ARG A 82 11.21 -4.10 -5.65
C ARG A 82 12.52 -3.93 -6.40
N ALA A 83 12.75 -2.78 -7.02
CA ALA A 83 14.03 -2.48 -7.65
C ALA A 83 15.17 -2.50 -6.63
N ALA A 84 14.99 -1.85 -5.47
CA ALA A 84 15.98 -1.81 -4.39
C ALA A 84 16.35 -3.22 -3.89
N ASN A 85 15.35 -4.10 -3.70
CA ASN A 85 15.59 -5.46 -3.21
C ASN A 85 16.19 -6.40 -4.26
N SER A 86 16.00 -6.10 -5.55
CA SER A 86 16.61 -6.87 -6.65
C SER A 86 18.11 -6.56 -6.87
N GLY A 87 18.73 -5.75 -6.00
CA GLY A 87 20.13 -5.34 -6.13
C GLY A 87 20.36 -4.20 -7.13
N GLY A 88 19.28 -3.63 -7.67
CA GLY A 88 19.33 -2.39 -8.43
C GLY A 88 19.40 -1.21 -7.48
N LEU A 89 20.54 -0.50 -7.44
CA LEU A 89 20.70 0.77 -6.75
C LEU A 89 19.82 1.85 -7.40
N LEU A 90 18.50 1.80 -7.17
CA LEU A 90 17.61 2.93 -7.38
C LEU A 90 17.32 3.57 -6.01
N PRO A 91 17.51 4.89 -5.86
CA PRO A 91 17.18 5.56 -4.62
C PRO A 91 15.69 5.34 -4.31
N LEU A 92 15.39 4.92 -3.08
CA LEU A 92 14.02 4.78 -2.61
C LEU A 92 13.28 6.12 -2.83
N PRO A 93 12.06 6.12 -3.39
CA PRO A 93 11.26 7.32 -3.52
C PRO A 93 11.01 7.87 -2.12
N PRO A 94 11.07 9.20 -1.96
CA PRO A 94 10.81 9.81 -0.66
C PRO A 94 9.42 9.39 -0.18
N LEU A 95 9.34 8.93 1.07
CA LEU A 95 8.05 8.73 1.71
C LEU A 95 7.27 10.05 1.66
N PRO A 96 5.96 10.01 1.37
CA PRO A 96 5.15 11.21 1.43
C PRO A 96 5.29 11.82 2.83
N PRO A 97 5.53 13.13 2.95
CA PRO A 97 5.76 13.77 4.23
C PRO A 97 4.56 13.55 5.16
N GLN A 98 4.80 13.00 6.35
CA GLN A 98 3.77 12.79 7.38
C GLN A 98 3.13 14.09 7.89
N ASN A 99 3.65 15.26 7.46
CA ASN A 99 3.21 16.60 7.89
C ASN A 99 2.70 17.49 6.75
N SER A 100 2.04 16.94 5.71
CA SER A 100 1.19 17.76 4.82
C SER A 100 -0.07 18.22 5.56
N THR A 101 0.17 19.10 6.53
CA THR A 101 -0.80 19.88 7.25
C THR A 101 -1.55 20.72 6.22
N TRP A 102 -2.88 20.62 6.26
CA TRP A 102 -3.88 21.28 5.41
C TRP A 102 -3.90 22.83 5.50
N LYS A 103 -2.75 23.52 5.46
CA LYS A 103 -2.67 24.96 5.76
C LYS A 103 -2.39 25.90 4.58
N GLU A 104 -2.22 25.42 3.35
CA GLU A 104 -1.93 26.34 2.23
C GLU A 104 -3.05 26.51 1.19
N ALA A 105 -4.22 25.89 1.36
CA ALA A 105 -5.36 26.13 0.47
C ALA A 105 -6.25 27.33 0.88
N SER A 106 -5.84 28.12 1.88
CA SER A 106 -6.69 29.20 2.45
C SER A 106 -6.21 30.63 2.14
N GLN A 107 -5.21 30.83 1.29
CA GLN A 107 -4.68 32.17 1.00
C GLN A 107 -4.42 32.36 -0.48
N ILE A 108 -5.49 32.46 -1.26
CA ILE A 108 -5.52 33.33 -2.43
C ILE A 108 -6.88 34.02 -2.41
N SER A 109 -6.88 35.24 -1.87
CA SER A 109 -7.92 36.26 -2.11
C SER A 109 -7.55 37.10 -3.32
#